data_AF-Q3TE26-F1
#
_entry.id   AF-Q3TE26-F1
#
_cell.length_a   1.000
_cell.length_b   1.000
_cell.length_c   1.000
_cell.angle_alpha   90.00
_cell.angle_beta   90.00
_cell.angle_gamma   90.00
#
_symmetry.space_group_name_H-M   'P 1'
#
loop_
_entity.id
_entity.type
_entity.pdbx_description
1 polymer ?
#
loop_
_entity_poly.entity_id
_entity_poly.type
_entity_poly.pdbx_seq_one_letter_code
_entity_poly.pdbx_strand_id
1 'polypeptide(L)'
;SFPWVSSGFLCATCQLQRKPIYSTGGNSQAPPPGLENLAADGLRSPGPRPRAAPPCLLPATRYEPGMQLSNRAAAREAASRDVLAADLRCSLFASALQSYKRDSVLRPFPASYARHDCKDFEALLADTGRLPNLKELLQSSRDTDKQAWDLVSWILSSKILTIHSAKKAEFEKIQQLTGAPHTPVPTPDFLFEIEYFDPANSRFYETKGERDLIYAFHGSRLENFHSIIHNGLHCHLNKTTLFGEGTYLTSDLSLALIYSPHGHGWQHSLLGPILSCVAVCEVIDHPDVKCQIKKKGQSLTMK
;
A
#
# COMPACT_ATOMS: atom_id res chain seq x y z
N SER A 1 14.83 -4.10 -3.44
CA SER A 1 15.02 -4.51 -2.03
C SER A 1 16.50 -4.83 -1.77
N PHE A 2 17.03 -4.50 -0.58
CA PHE A 2 18.31 -5.08 -0.14
C PHE A 2 18.09 -6.56 0.19
N PRO A 3 19.07 -7.45 -0.06
CA PRO A 3 18.95 -8.87 0.28
C PRO A 3 18.91 -9.13 1.80
N TRP A 4 19.16 -8.11 2.62
CA TRP A 4 19.30 -8.20 4.07
C TRP A 4 18.03 -7.90 4.87
N VAL A 5 16.94 -7.45 4.22
CA VAL A 5 15.71 -7.02 4.90
C VAL A 5 14.49 -7.69 4.28
N SER A 6 13.76 -8.43 5.11
CA SER A 6 12.43 -8.96 4.81
C SER A 6 11.40 -8.24 5.68
N SER A 7 10.24 -7.89 5.13
CA SER A 7 9.13 -7.37 5.95
C SER A 7 8.35 -8.57 6.49
N GLY A 8 8.42 -8.84 7.80
CA GLY A 8 7.77 -9.99 8.43
C GLY A 8 6.34 -9.71 8.90
N PHE A 9 6.05 -8.50 9.40
CA PHE A 9 4.71 -8.12 9.86
C PHE A 9 4.30 -6.70 9.46
N LEU A 10 2.99 -6.45 9.44
CA LEU A 10 2.36 -5.13 9.30
C LEU A 10 1.42 -4.89 10.48
N CYS A 11 1.66 -3.80 11.22
CA CYS A 11 0.77 -3.31 12.27
C CYS A 11 -0.09 -2.20 11.69
N ALA A 12 -1.41 -2.38 11.63
CA ALA A 12 -2.34 -1.37 11.14
C ALA A 12 -3.24 -0.86 12.28
N THR A 13 -3.35 0.47 12.39
CA THR A 13 -4.27 1.15 13.30
C THR A 13 -5.33 1.89 12.52
N CYS A 14 -6.59 1.78 12.95
CA CYS A 14 -7.72 2.46 12.35
C CYS A 14 -8.13 3.64 13.23
N GLN A 15 -8.26 4.82 12.61
CA GLN A 15 -8.98 5.89 13.28
C GLN A 15 -10.48 5.69 13.05
N LEU A 16 -11.17 5.03 13.99
CA LEU A 16 -12.61 5.18 14.11
C LEU A 16 -12.87 6.67 14.33
N GLN A 17 -13.57 7.33 13.40
CA GLN A 17 -14.08 8.68 13.60
C GLN A 17 -15.00 8.68 14.81
N ARG A 18 -14.45 8.85 16.02
CA ARG A 18 -15.21 9.34 17.16
C ARG A 18 -15.58 10.76 16.78
N LYS A 19 -16.85 10.96 16.42
CA LYS A 19 -17.44 12.29 16.20
C LYS A 19 -16.97 13.20 17.34
N PRO A 20 -16.27 14.30 17.07
CA PRO A 20 -16.02 15.27 18.11
C PRO A 20 -17.39 15.88 18.47
N ILE A 21 -17.76 15.80 19.75
CA ILE A 21 -18.86 16.58 20.30
C ILE A 21 -18.37 18.02 20.32
N TYR A 22 -18.65 18.78 19.25
CA TYR A 22 -18.55 20.23 19.28
C TYR A 22 -19.96 20.82 19.38
N SER A 23 -20.14 21.59 20.44
CA SER A 23 -21.32 22.41 20.68
C SER A 23 -21.46 23.42 19.54
N THR A 24 -22.70 23.61 19.13
CA THR A 24 -23.13 24.58 18.13
C THR A 24 -22.91 26.00 18.66
N GLY A 25 -21.98 26.73 18.04
CA GLY A 25 -21.89 28.19 18.10
C GLY A 25 -21.79 28.68 16.65
N GLY A 26 -22.85 29.32 16.17
CA GLY A 26 -23.00 29.71 14.77
C GLY A 26 -22.10 30.87 14.35
N ASN A 27 -21.85 30.97 13.04
CA ASN A 27 -22.35 32.11 12.27
C ASN A 27 -22.20 31.80 10.76
N SER A 28 -23.33 31.86 10.06
CA SER A 28 -23.40 31.82 8.60
C SER A 28 -23.00 33.17 8.03
N GLN A 29 -22.15 33.19 7.00
CA GLN A 29 -22.17 34.26 6.00
C GLN A 29 -21.46 33.81 4.70
N ALA A 30 -22.26 33.70 3.64
CA ALA A 30 -21.81 33.64 2.26
C ALA A 30 -21.69 35.05 1.67
N PRO A 31 -20.88 35.26 0.63
CA PRO A 31 -21.12 36.31 -0.35
C PRO A 31 -21.36 35.77 -1.78
N PRO A 32 -21.88 36.63 -2.68
CA PRO A 32 -22.81 36.26 -3.75
C PRO A 32 -22.17 36.12 -5.15
N PRO A 33 -22.96 35.72 -6.19
CA PRO A 33 -22.50 35.56 -7.56
C PRO A 33 -22.72 36.83 -8.42
N GLY A 34 -22.00 36.94 -9.54
CA GLY A 34 -22.37 37.81 -10.65
C GLY A 34 -21.19 38.36 -11.44
N LEU A 35 -21.09 38.03 -12.73
CA LEU A 35 -21.44 38.93 -13.84
C LEU A 35 -21.10 38.29 -15.20
N GLU A 36 -22.13 38.19 -16.03
CA GLU A 36 -22.07 38.01 -17.47
C GLU A 36 -21.35 39.20 -18.14
N ASN A 37 -20.61 38.97 -19.24
CA ASN A 37 -21.05 39.37 -20.58
C ASN A 37 -19.97 39.31 -21.68
N LEU A 38 -20.49 39.05 -22.90
CA LEU A 38 -20.07 39.54 -24.22
C LEU A 38 -18.91 38.86 -25.00
N ALA A 39 -19.32 37.94 -25.86
CA ALA A 39 -19.16 37.91 -27.33
C ALA A 39 -17.89 38.49 -28.00
N ALA A 40 -17.27 37.71 -28.90
CA ALA A 40 -17.24 38.01 -30.35
C ALA A 40 -16.50 36.93 -31.18
N ASP A 41 -16.94 36.86 -32.44
CA ASP A 41 -16.61 35.98 -33.56
C ASP A 41 -15.13 35.73 -33.90
N GLY A 42 -14.88 34.61 -34.58
CA GLY A 42 -13.66 34.40 -35.36
C GLY A 42 -13.51 33.01 -35.97
N LEU A 43 -14.28 32.72 -37.03
CA LEU A 43 -14.05 31.58 -37.92
C LEU A 43 -12.62 31.60 -38.50
N ARG A 44 -11.88 30.49 -38.36
CA ARG A 44 -10.76 30.15 -39.25
C ARG A 44 -10.71 28.64 -39.52
N SER A 45 -10.74 28.32 -40.81
CA SER A 45 -10.77 26.99 -41.42
C SER A 45 -9.54 26.13 -41.09
N PRO A 46 -9.66 24.79 -41.01
CA PRO A 46 -8.52 23.90 -40.83
C PRO A 46 -7.85 23.54 -42.17
N GLY A 47 -6.53 23.68 -42.23
CA GLY A 47 -5.68 23.19 -43.32
C GLY A 47 -5.53 21.66 -43.33
N PRO A 48 -4.98 21.08 -44.43
CA PRO A 48 -5.09 19.65 -44.73
C PRO A 48 -4.20 18.76 -43.85
N ARG A 49 -4.74 17.59 -43.49
CA ARG A 49 -4.06 16.52 -42.73
C ARG A 49 -2.99 15.82 -43.57
N PRO A 50 -1.81 15.49 -43.02
CA PRO A 50 -0.89 14.56 -43.67
C PRO A 50 -1.43 13.12 -43.64
N ARG A 51 -1.16 12.37 -44.72
CA ARG A 51 -1.61 10.99 -44.98
C ARG A 51 -1.20 10.02 -43.88
N ALA A 52 -2.16 9.22 -43.43
CA ALA A 52 -1.94 8.06 -42.57
C ALA A 52 -1.15 6.97 -43.32
N ALA A 53 -0.09 6.44 -42.68
CA ALA A 53 0.55 5.20 -43.07
C ALA A 53 -0.35 4.00 -42.70
N PRO A 54 -0.31 2.88 -43.44
CA PRO A 54 -1.14 1.72 -43.15
C PRO A 54 -0.70 1.08 -41.82
N PRO A 55 -1.63 0.63 -40.96
CA PRO A 55 -1.26 -0.08 -39.74
C PRO A 55 -0.71 -1.46 -40.10
N CYS A 56 0.56 -1.69 -39.74
CA CYS A 56 1.17 -3.01 -39.73
C CYS A 56 0.37 -3.91 -38.77
N LEU A 57 -0.34 -4.90 -39.32
CA LEU A 57 -0.95 -5.98 -38.56
C LEU A 57 0.16 -6.92 -38.05
N LEU A 58 0.46 -6.85 -36.75
CA LEU A 58 1.15 -7.89 -36.01
C LEU A 58 0.27 -8.38 -34.85
N PRO A 59 0.38 -9.66 -34.46
CA PRO A 59 -0.73 -10.38 -33.86
C PRO A 59 -0.98 -9.95 -32.42
N ALA A 60 -2.25 -9.61 -32.14
CA ALA A 60 -2.75 -9.50 -30.78
C ALA A 60 -2.52 -10.83 -30.05
N THR A 61 -1.83 -10.77 -28.91
CA THR A 61 -1.74 -11.90 -27.98
C THR A 61 -3.17 -12.32 -27.61
N ARG A 62 -3.57 -13.54 -27.99
CA ARG A 62 -4.87 -14.09 -27.60
C ARG A 62 -4.86 -14.29 -26.09
N TYR A 63 -5.70 -13.52 -25.42
CA TYR A 63 -5.98 -13.64 -24.01
C TYR A 63 -7.10 -14.69 -23.87
N GLU A 64 -6.76 -15.89 -23.37
CA GLU A 64 -7.69 -17.03 -23.30
C GLU A 64 -8.73 -16.84 -22.17
N PRO A 65 -10.05 -16.85 -22.47
CA PRO A 65 -11.12 -16.60 -21.48
C PRO A 65 -11.13 -17.55 -20.27
N GLY A 66 -10.63 -18.78 -20.42
CA GLY A 66 -10.58 -19.78 -19.35
C GLY A 66 -9.67 -19.41 -18.19
N MET A 67 -8.59 -18.67 -18.44
CA MET A 67 -7.59 -18.28 -17.42
C MET A 67 -8.12 -17.19 -16.48
N GLN A 68 -9.09 -16.37 -16.94
CA GLN A 68 -9.73 -15.34 -16.11
C GLN A 68 -10.69 -15.95 -15.09
N LEU A 69 -11.46 -16.97 -15.48
CA LEU A 69 -12.41 -17.63 -14.58
C LEU A 69 -11.71 -18.36 -13.43
N SER A 70 -10.58 -19.04 -13.71
CA SER A 70 -9.76 -19.69 -12.67
C SER A 70 -9.19 -18.69 -11.66
N ASN A 71 -8.76 -17.51 -12.13
CA ASN A 71 -8.19 -16.48 -11.26
C ASN A 71 -9.24 -15.88 -10.32
N ARG A 72 -10.48 -15.67 -10.80
CA ARG A 72 -11.58 -15.16 -9.96
C ARG A 72 -11.98 -16.17 -8.89
N ALA A 73 -12.06 -17.46 -9.22
CA ALA A 73 -12.37 -18.50 -8.25
C ALA A 73 -11.31 -18.59 -7.15
N ALA A 74 -10.02 -18.59 -7.53
CA ALA A 74 -8.90 -18.58 -6.58
C ALA A 74 -8.90 -17.31 -5.69
N ALA A 75 -9.18 -16.15 -6.27
CA ALA A 75 -9.30 -14.89 -5.52
C ALA A 75 -10.45 -14.92 -4.53
N ARG A 76 -11.59 -15.50 -4.91
CA ARG A 76 -12.75 -15.68 -4.03
C ARG A 76 -12.41 -16.60 -2.87
N GLU A 77 -11.71 -17.69 -3.12
CA GLU A 77 -11.26 -18.61 -2.09
C GLU A 77 -10.27 -17.93 -1.13
N ALA A 78 -9.27 -17.22 -1.65
CA ALA A 78 -8.29 -16.49 -0.86
C ALA A 78 -8.95 -15.42 0.03
N ALA A 79 -9.87 -14.62 -0.53
CA ALA A 79 -10.62 -13.61 0.22
C ALA A 79 -11.58 -14.22 1.25
N SER A 80 -12.15 -15.40 0.97
CA SER A 80 -12.99 -16.12 1.93
C SER A 80 -12.19 -16.69 3.10
N ARG A 81 -10.96 -17.13 2.84
CA ARG A 81 -10.07 -17.71 3.83
C ARG A 81 -9.60 -16.67 4.84
N ASP A 82 -9.24 -15.48 4.36
CA ASP A 82 -8.86 -14.35 5.21
C ASP A 82 -9.34 -13.02 4.63
N VAL A 83 -10.55 -12.64 5.04
CA VAL A 83 -11.22 -11.44 4.53
C VAL A 83 -10.51 -10.15 4.96
N LEU A 84 -9.89 -10.12 6.14
CA LEU A 84 -9.23 -8.92 6.65
C LEU A 84 -7.88 -8.71 5.95
N ALA A 85 -7.13 -9.78 5.68
CA ALA A 85 -5.88 -9.68 4.91
C ALA A 85 -6.16 -9.28 3.45
N ALA A 86 -7.22 -9.81 2.84
CA ALA A 86 -7.67 -9.38 1.52
C ALA A 86 -8.10 -7.90 1.52
N ASP A 87 -8.84 -7.48 2.54
CA ASP A 87 -9.29 -6.09 2.71
C ASP A 87 -8.11 -5.11 2.89
N LEU A 88 -7.10 -5.50 3.67
CA LEU A 88 -5.87 -4.73 3.82
C LEU A 88 -5.21 -4.49 2.45
N ARG A 89 -5.07 -5.52 1.63
CA ARG A 89 -4.45 -5.40 0.31
C ARG A 89 -5.23 -4.45 -0.60
N CYS A 90 -6.57 -4.54 -0.61
CA CYS A 90 -7.43 -3.57 -1.30
C CYS A 90 -7.25 -2.15 -0.76
N SER A 91 -7.15 -1.99 0.56
CA SER A 91 -6.99 -0.70 1.24
C SER A 91 -5.66 -0.03 0.91
N LEU A 92 -4.57 -0.78 0.92
CA LEU A 92 -3.23 -0.29 0.57
C LEU A 92 -3.13 0.04 -0.93
N PHE A 93 -3.72 -0.79 -1.79
CA PHE A 93 -3.85 -0.52 -3.22
C PHE A 93 -4.62 0.78 -3.48
N ALA A 94 -5.78 0.94 -2.85
CA ALA A 94 -6.61 2.13 -2.99
C ALA A 94 -5.87 3.38 -2.48
N SER A 95 -5.13 3.28 -1.37
CA SER A 95 -4.31 4.38 -0.85
C SER A 95 -3.23 4.82 -1.83
N ALA A 96 -2.51 3.87 -2.41
CA ALA A 96 -1.49 4.11 -3.43
C ALA A 96 -2.08 4.76 -4.71
N LEU A 97 -3.23 4.28 -5.16
CA LEU A 97 -3.92 4.79 -6.36
C LEU A 97 -4.46 6.22 -6.16
N GLN A 98 -5.06 6.51 -5.01
CA GLN A 98 -5.64 7.83 -4.71
C GLN A 98 -4.57 8.91 -4.52
N SER A 99 -3.34 8.52 -4.15
CA SER A 99 -2.24 9.44 -3.92
C SER A 99 -1.93 10.30 -5.16
N TYR A 100 -1.53 11.56 -4.93
CA TYR A 100 -0.92 12.39 -5.98
C TYR A 100 0.42 11.80 -6.49
N LYS A 101 1.05 10.92 -5.68
CA LYS A 101 2.27 10.19 -6.05
C LYS A 101 2.01 8.86 -6.76
N ARG A 102 0.76 8.58 -7.18
CA ARG A 102 0.33 7.26 -7.71
C ARG A 102 1.26 6.68 -8.78
N ASP A 103 1.91 7.50 -9.61
CA ASP A 103 2.84 7.00 -10.63
C ASP A 103 4.07 6.29 -10.06
N SER A 104 4.57 6.74 -8.90
CA SER A 104 5.72 6.16 -8.22
C SER A 104 5.34 5.12 -7.17
N VAL A 105 4.21 5.28 -6.48
CA VAL A 105 3.82 4.42 -5.34
C VAL A 105 2.88 3.27 -5.71
N LEU A 106 2.10 3.37 -6.80
CA LEU A 106 1.26 2.26 -7.27
C LEU A 106 2.08 1.29 -8.14
N ARG A 107 3.03 0.62 -7.49
CA ARG A 107 3.92 -0.37 -8.11
C ARG A 107 3.91 -1.64 -7.26
N PRO A 108 3.50 -2.80 -7.78
CA PRO A 108 3.12 -3.09 -9.17
C PRO A 108 1.83 -2.37 -9.59
N PHE A 109 1.65 -2.22 -10.90
CA PHE A 109 0.48 -1.59 -11.54
C PHE A 109 -0.28 -2.64 -12.37
N PRO A 110 -1.63 -2.64 -12.38
CA PRO A 110 -2.39 -3.65 -13.13
C PRO A 110 -2.26 -3.44 -14.64
N ALA A 111 -1.64 -4.40 -15.32
CA ALA A 111 -1.35 -4.32 -16.76
C ALA A 111 -2.60 -4.14 -17.64
N SER A 112 -3.78 -4.57 -17.17
CA SER A 112 -5.06 -4.36 -17.85
C SER A 112 -5.45 -2.87 -17.98
N TYR A 113 -4.86 -2.00 -17.16
CA TYR A 113 -5.04 -0.54 -17.20
C TYR A 113 -3.83 0.18 -17.80
N ALA A 114 -2.91 -0.55 -18.45
CA ALA A 114 -1.76 0.02 -19.13
C ALA A 114 -1.90 -0.24 -20.64
N ARG A 115 -1.69 0.81 -21.44
CA ARG A 115 -1.57 0.71 -22.90
C ARG A 115 -0.20 1.22 -23.30
N HIS A 116 0.69 0.31 -23.70
CA HIS A 116 2.11 0.60 -23.90
C HIS A 116 2.70 1.24 -22.63
N ASP A 117 3.26 2.46 -22.74
CA ASP A 117 3.84 3.20 -21.63
C ASP A 117 2.84 4.14 -20.93
N CYS A 118 1.57 4.16 -21.38
CA CYS A 118 0.53 5.01 -20.81
C CYS A 118 -0.32 4.24 -19.79
N LYS A 119 -0.26 4.64 -18.52
CA LYS A 119 -1.12 4.14 -17.44
C LYS A 119 -2.43 4.91 -17.39
N ASP A 120 -3.55 4.20 -17.47
CA ASP A 120 -4.91 4.74 -17.41
C ASP A 120 -5.40 4.82 -15.95
N PHE A 121 -4.89 5.81 -15.21
CA PHE A 121 -5.26 6.01 -13.81
C PHE A 121 -6.72 6.40 -13.62
N GLU A 122 -7.33 7.08 -14.59
CA GLU A 122 -8.72 7.53 -14.52
C GLU A 122 -9.69 6.35 -14.60
N ALA A 123 -9.48 5.43 -15.55
CA ALA A 123 -10.25 4.18 -15.60
C ALA A 123 -10.05 3.36 -14.32
N LEU A 124 -8.82 3.27 -13.81
CA LEU A 124 -8.53 2.50 -12.60
C LEU A 124 -9.18 3.11 -11.34
N LEU A 125 -9.20 4.44 -11.22
CA LEU A 125 -9.92 5.14 -10.16
C LEU A 125 -11.42 4.90 -10.23
N ALA A 126 -12.01 5.00 -11.42
CA ALA A 126 -13.43 4.78 -11.63
C ALA A 126 -13.84 3.33 -11.28
N ASP A 127 -13.01 2.35 -11.59
CA ASP A 127 -13.27 0.93 -11.29
C ASP A 127 -13.09 0.66 -9.79
N THR A 128 -12.04 1.20 -9.18
CA THR A 128 -11.77 1.05 -7.74
C THR A 128 -12.86 1.72 -6.90
N GLY A 129 -13.35 2.89 -7.33
CA GLY A 129 -14.44 3.62 -6.67
C GLY A 129 -15.80 2.91 -6.75
N ARG A 130 -15.97 1.95 -7.67
CA ARG A 130 -17.18 1.12 -7.80
C ARG A 130 -17.07 -0.21 -7.05
N LEU A 131 -15.93 -0.54 -6.47
CA LEU A 131 -15.75 -1.79 -5.73
C LEU A 131 -16.64 -1.79 -4.47
N PRO A 132 -17.58 -2.74 -4.33
CA PRO A 132 -18.30 -2.94 -3.06
C PRO A 132 -17.36 -3.50 -2.00
N ASN A 133 -17.76 -3.48 -0.73
CA ASN A 133 -16.97 -4.12 0.32
C ASN A 133 -16.81 -5.63 0.05
N LEU A 134 -15.75 -6.25 0.59
CA LEU A 134 -15.44 -7.65 0.28
C LEU A 134 -16.52 -8.63 0.76
N LYS A 135 -17.27 -8.31 1.82
CA LYS A 135 -18.37 -9.18 2.28
C LYS A 135 -19.51 -9.22 1.25
N GLU A 136 -19.90 -8.07 0.72
CA GLU A 136 -20.88 -7.96 -0.35
C GLU A 136 -20.40 -8.67 -1.62
N LEU A 137 -19.14 -8.48 -2.00
CA LEU A 137 -18.55 -9.12 -3.17
C LEU A 137 -18.48 -10.65 -3.04
N LEU A 138 -18.20 -11.16 -1.84
CA LEU A 138 -18.19 -12.60 -1.53
C LEU A 138 -19.58 -13.22 -1.44
N GLN A 139 -20.62 -12.43 -1.20
CA GLN A 139 -22.00 -12.90 -1.18
C GLN A 139 -22.67 -12.82 -2.55
N SER A 140 -22.13 -11.99 -3.45
CA SER A 140 -22.68 -11.88 -4.79
C SER A 140 -22.42 -13.16 -5.61
N SER A 141 -23.48 -13.67 -6.23
CA SER A 141 -23.46 -14.75 -7.22
C SER A 141 -23.56 -14.20 -8.65
N ARG A 142 -23.49 -12.87 -8.80
CA ARG A 142 -23.88 -12.19 -10.03
C ARG A 142 -22.71 -12.10 -11.01
N ASP A 143 -23.03 -12.40 -12.26
CA ASP A 143 -22.21 -12.14 -13.44
C ASP A 143 -21.91 -10.64 -13.66
N THR A 144 -22.55 -9.74 -12.90
CA THR A 144 -22.36 -8.28 -12.95
C THR A 144 -21.05 -7.83 -12.32
N ASP A 145 -20.41 -8.66 -11.50
CA ASP A 145 -19.24 -8.25 -10.70
C ASP A 145 -17.93 -8.73 -11.32
N LYS A 146 -17.94 -9.09 -12.61
CA LYS A 146 -16.75 -9.59 -13.33
C LYS A 146 -15.59 -8.61 -13.27
N GLN A 147 -15.85 -7.32 -13.51
CA GLN A 147 -14.81 -6.27 -13.44
C GLN A 147 -14.26 -6.10 -12.02
N ALA A 148 -15.12 -6.12 -11.01
CA ALA A 148 -14.71 -6.03 -9.62
C ALA A 148 -13.84 -7.23 -9.22
N TRP A 149 -14.25 -8.44 -9.59
CA TRP A 149 -13.46 -9.65 -9.37
C TRP A 149 -12.19 -9.71 -10.19
N ASP A 150 -12.13 -9.14 -11.40
CA ASP A 150 -10.89 -9.01 -12.16
C ASP A 150 -9.87 -8.16 -11.40
N LEU A 151 -10.29 -6.99 -10.91
CA LEU A 151 -9.41 -6.10 -10.16
C LEU A 151 -9.00 -6.71 -8.81
N VAL A 152 -9.94 -7.25 -8.03
CA VAL A 152 -9.64 -7.91 -6.75
C VAL A 152 -8.76 -9.14 -6.97
N SER A 153 -9.01 -9.94 -8.01
CA SER A 153 -8.14 -11.08 -8.32
C SER A 153 -6.72 -10.63 -8.62
N TRP A 154 -6.53 -9.54 -9.36
CA TRP A 154 -5.20 -8.98 -9.60
C TRP A 154 -4.54 -8.53 -8.30
N ILE A 155 -5.23 -7.75 -7.45
CA ILE A 155 -4.73 -7.30 -6.14
C ILE A 155 -4.29 -8.49 -5.28
N LEU A 156 -5.03 -9.62 -5.35
CA LEU A 156 -4.76 -10.81 -4.56
C LEU A 156 -3.75 -11.80 -5.18
N SER A 157 -3.43 -11.68 -6.46
CA SER A 157 -2.67 -12.68 -7.27
C SER A 157 -1.15 -12.75 -7.07
N SER A 158 -0.60 -12.24 -5.97
CA SER A 158 0.85 -12.26 -5.73
C SER A 158 1.39 -13.70 -5.73
N LYS A 159 2.46 -13.93 -6.51
CA LYS A 159 3.17 -15.22 -6.57
C LYS A 159 4.38 -15.29 -5.63
N ILE A 160 4.73 -14.17 -4.99
CA ILE A 160 5.96 -14.03 -4.20
C ILE A 160 5.65 -14.08 -2.70
N LEU A 161 4.45 -13.68 -2.32
CA LEU A 161 4.05 -13.56 -0.93
C LEU A 161 2.53 -13.63 -0.78
N THR A 162 2.08 -13.92 0.43
CA THR A 162 0.71 -13.70 0.90
C THR A 162 0.73 -12.97 2.24
N ILE A 163 -0.45 -12.51 2.67
CA ILE A 163 -0.64 -11.83 3.95
C ILE A 163 -1.69 -12.61 4.74
N HIS A 164 -1.46 -12.78 6.04
CA HIS A 164 -2.37 -13.43 6.97
C HIS A 164 -2.68 -12.51 8.15
N SER A 165 -3.91 -12.57 8.64
CA SER A 165 -4.32 -11.92 9.88
C SER A 165 -3.69 -12.64 11.07
N ALA A 166 -2.96 -11.89 11.90
CA ALA A 166 -2.30 -12.40 13.08
C ALA A 166 -3.10 -12.05 14.36
N LYS A 167 -2.97 -12.89 15.37
CA LYS A 167 -3.61 -12.67 16.67
C LYS A 167 -2.82 -11.66 17.50
N LYS A 168 -3.49 -11.02 18.47
CA LYS A 168 -2.84 -10.10 19.42
C LYS A 168 -1.66 -10.70 20.18
N ALA A 169 -1.65 -12.02 20.41
CA ALA A 169 -0.52 -12.71 21.03
C ALA A 169 0.80 -12.58 20.23
N GLU A 170 0.72 -12.49 18.89
CA GLU A 170 1.91 -12.26 18.06
C GLU A 170 2.48 -10.85 18.27
N PHE A 171 1.65 -9.88 18.70
CA PHE A 171 2.16 -8.55 19.05
C PHE A 171 3.04 -8.58 20.30
N GLU A 172 2.71 -9.42 21.29
CA GLU A 172 3.55 -9.62 22.48
C GLU A 172 4.91 -10.21 22.10
N LYS A 173 4.93 -11.16 21.15
CA LYS A 173 6.16 -11.72 20.58
C LYS A 173 6.99 -10.64 19.86
N ILE A 174 6.35 -9.79 19.06
CA ILE A 174 7.02 -8.65 18.42
C ILE A 174 7.66 -7.74 19.47
N GLN A 175 6.94 -7.40 20.55
CA GLN A 175 7.48 -6.58 21.64
C GLN A 175 8.69 -7.23 22.34
N GLN A 176 8.69 -8.56 22.50
CA GLN A 176 9.85 -9.28 23.05
C GLN A 176 11.06 -9.22 22.10
N LEU A 177 10.83 -9.37 20.80
CA LEU A 177 11.88 -9.35 19.77
C LEU A 177 12.47 -7.96 19.53
N THR A 178 11.66 -6.89 19.61
CA THR A 178 12.12 -5.50 19.42
C THR A 178 12.58 -4.84 20.71
N GLY A 179 12.32 -5.46 21.86
CA GLY A 179 12.55 -4.91 23.18
C GLY A 179 11.36 -4.13 23.74
N ALA A 180 11.31 -4.02 25.08
CA ALA A 180 10.24 -3.33 25.78
C ALA A 180 10.19 -1.84 25.38
N PRO A 181 9.00 -1.30 25.06
CA PRO A 181 8.87 0.08 24.66
C PRO A 181 9.26 1.00 25.82
N HIS A 182 10.09 2.01 25.54
CA HIS A 182 10.53 2.99 26.53
C HIS A 182 9.43 4.00 26.89
N THR A 183 8.42 4.12 26.02
CA THR A 183 7.30 5.03 26.14
C THR A 183 5.99 4.25 25.93
N PRO A 184 4.86 4.71 26.50
CA PRO A 184 3.56 4.10 26.21
C PRO A 184 3.25 4.22 24.72
N VAL A 185 3.00 3.07 24.07
CA VAL A 185 2.64 2.99 22.65
C VAL A 185 1.25 2.39 22.49
N PRO A 186 0.45 2.85 21.51
CA PRO A 186 -0.86 2.26 21.24
C PRO A 186 -0.70 0.81 20.77
N THR A 187 -1.61 -0.05 21.21
CA THR A 187 -1.75 -1.41 20.66
C THR A 187 -2.41 -1.32 19.28
N PRO A 188 -1.92 -2.05 18.26
CA PRO A 188 -2.54 -2.04 16.95
C PRO A 188 -3.96 -2.63 16.99
N ASP A 189 -4.88 -2.06 16.20
CA ASP A 189 -6.23 -2.60 16.02
C ASP A 189 -6.19 -3.93 15.25
N PHE A 190 -5.30 -3.99 14.26
CA PHE A 190 -5.09 -5.16 13.40
C PHE A 190 -3.60 -5.46 13.24
N LEU A 191 -3.26 -6.74 13.24
CA LEU A 191 -1.91 -7.24 13.00
C LEU A 191 -1.94 -8.23 11.85
N PHE A 192 -0.96 -8.13 10.96
CA PHE A 192 -0.82 -9.02 9.81
C PHE A 192 0.60 -9.54 9.68
N GLU A 193 0.74 -10.78 9.25
CA GLU A 193 2.01 -11.45 8.95
C GLU A 193 2.18 -11.57 7.43
N ILE A 194 3.40 -11.36 6.94
CA ILE A 194 3.73 -11.57 5.53
C ILE A 194 4.50 -12.88 5.41
N GLU A 195 3.93 -13.82 4.67
CA GLU A 195 4.60 -15.08 4.32
C GLU A 195 5.16 -14.96 2.90
N TYR A 196 6.47 -15.18 2.75
CA TYR A 196 7.11 -15.24 1.43
C TYR A 196 7.17 -16.68 0.94
N PHE A 197 6.93 -16.86 -0.36
CA PHE A 197 7.05 -18.14 -1.02
C PHE A 197 8.45 -18.32 -1.61
N ASP A 198 8.82 -19.56 -1.88
CA ASP A 198 10.06 -19.87 -2.59
C ASP A 198 10.04 -19.38 -4.04
N PRO A 199 11.19 -18.96 -4.60
CA PRO A 199 12.54 -19.01 -4.02
C PRO A 199 12.90 -17.79 -3.16
N ALA A 200 12.01 -16.81 -2.98
CA ALA A 200 12.33 -15.57 -2.27
C ALA A 200 12.64 -15.83 -0.78
N ASN A 201 11.84 -16.71 -0.16
CA ASN A 201 12.03 -17.10 1.24
C ASN A 201 13.36 -17.83 1.46
N SER A 202 13.61 -18.90 0.70
CA SER A 202 14.88 -19.64 0.77
C SER A 202 16.09 -18.73 0.54
N ARG A 203 16.05 -17.82 -0.45
CA ARG A 203 17.14 -16.88 -0.73
C ARG A 203 17.46 -15.97 0.46
N PHE A 204 16.46 -15.54 1.23
CA PHE A 204 16.68 -14.73 2.43
C PHE A 204 17.42 -15.53 3.50
N TYR A 205 16.99 -16.76 3.78
CA TYR A 205 17.66 -17.62 4.76
C TYR A 205 19.05 -18.12 4.31
N GLU A 206 19.26 -18.34 3.01
CA GLU A 206 20.59 -18.58 2.44
C GLU A 206 21.52 -17.38 2.67
N THR A 207 21.01 -16.16 2.47
CA THR A 207 21.77 -14.92 2.70
C THR A 207 22.05 -14.69 4.19
N LYS A 208 21.11 -15.07 5.07
CA LYS A 208 21.29 -15.04 6.52
C LYS A 208 22.43 -15.96 6.94
N GLY A 209 22.45 -17.19 6.44
CA GLY A 209 23.36 -18.22 6.92
C GLY A 209 23.29 -18.36 8.45
N GLU A 210 24.45 -18.38 9.10
CA GLU A 210 24.58 -18.53 10.56
C GLU A 210 24.36 -17.22 11.35
N ARG A 211 24.11 -16.09 10.68
CA ARG A 211 23.95 -14.78 11.34
C ARG A 211 22.62 -14.68 12.07
N ASP A 212 22.55 -13.80 13.05
CA ASP A 212 21.32 -13.54 13.80
C ASP A 212 20.35 -12.64 13.02
N LEU A 213 19.07 -12.68 13.44
CA LEU A 213 18.03 -11.79 12.96
C LEU A 213 17.73 -10.72 14.02
N ILE A 214 17.67 -9.47 13.56
CA ILE A 214 17.25 -8.32 14.34
C ILE A 214 15.86 -7.91 13.84
N TYR A 215 14.96 -7.59 14.77
CA TYR A 215 13.64 -7.08 14.45
C TYR A 215 13.59 -5.58 14.69
N ALA A 216 13.08 -4.83 13.72
CA ALA A 216 12.96 -3.37 13.82
C ALA A 216 11.74 -2.83 13.10
N PHE A 217 11.24 -1.69 13.55
CA PHE A 217 10.10 -1.00 12.98
C PHE A 217 10.53 -0.05 11.85
N HIS A 218 9.68 0.04 10.84
CA HIS A 218 9.73 1.06 9.79
C HIS A 218 8.38 1.75 9.67
N GLY A 219 8.37 3.06 9.95
CA GLY A 219 7.20 3.89 9.73
C GLY A 219 7.18 4.49 8.33
N SER A 220 6.00 4.52 7.70
CA SER A 220 5.82 5.15 6.39
C SER A 220 4.40 5.69 6.23
N ARG A 221 4.21 6.56 5.23
CA ARG A 221 2.85 6.98 4.84
C ARG A 221 2.10 5.80 4.22
N LEU A 222 0.80 5.70 4.49
CA LEU A 222 -0.04 4.56 4.08
C LEU A 222 0.08 4.23 2.59
N GLU A 223 0.12 5.24 1.71
CA GLU A 223 0.15 5.05 0.27
C GLU A 223 1.43 4.36 -0.25
N ASN A 224 2.48 4.25 0.57
CA ASN A 224 3.72 3.59 0.20
C ASN A 224 3.65 2.07 0.41
N PHE A 225 2.75 1.57 1.27
CA PHE A 225 2.78 0.18 1.73
C PHE A 225 2.44 -0.84 0.64
N HIS A 226 1.63 -0.49 -0.35
CA HIS A 226 1.44 -1.33 -1.55
C HIS A 226 2.78 -1.67 -2.21
N SER A 227 3.61 -0.65 -2.44
CA SER A 227 4.93 -0.85 -3.04
C SER A 227 5.92 -1.51 -2.10
N ILE A 228 5.89 -1.19 -0.80
CA ILE A 228 6.77 -1.80 0.20
C ILE A 228 6.53 -3.31 0.26
N ILE A 229 5.27 -3.76 0.27
CA ILE A 229 4.95 -5.20 0.31
C ILE A 229 5.49 -5.91 -0.92
N HIS A 230 5.24 -5.37 -2.12
CA HIS A 230 5.55 -6.09 -3.35
C HIS A 230 7.00 -5.95 -3.82
N ASN A 231 7.70 -4.87 -3.45
CA ASN A 231 9.05 -4.57 -3.93
C ASN A 231 10.11 -4.45 -2.82
N GLY A 232 9.67 -4.57 -1.55
CA GLY A 232 10.46 -4.29 -0.37
C GLY A 232 10.69 -2.79 -0.12
N LEU A 233 11.44 -2.49 0.93
CA LEU A 233 11.82 -1.13 1.27
C LEU A 233 12.83 -0.57 0.24
N HIS A 234 12.39 0.38 -0.58
CA HIS A 234 13.22 1.04 -1.60
C HIS A 234 14.03 2.19 -1.02
N CYS A 235 15.35 2.06 -1.10
CA CYS A 235 16.34 3.01 -0.57
C CYS A 235 16.36 4.34 -1.37
N HIS A 236 16.16 4.25 -2.69
CA HIS A 236 16.24 5.39 -3.61
C HIS A 236 14.94 6.22 -3.72
N LEU A 237 13.88 5.87 -2.99
CA LEU A 237 12.70 6.72 -2.83
C LEU A 237 12.82 7.62 -1.57
N ASN A 238 13.81 7.35 -0.71
CA ASN A 238 14.20 8.20 0.43
C ASN A 238 15.25 9.23 -0.02
N LYS A 239 15.01 9.91 -1.14
CA LYS A 239 15.94 10.93 -1.64
C LYS A 239 15.95 12.10 -0.65
N THR A 240 17.07 12.26 0.04
CA THR A 240 17.41 13.32 1.02
C THR A 240 16.80 13.15 2.42
N THR A 241 17.57 12.48 3.26
CA THR A 241 17.39 12.44 4.71
C THR A 241 18.70 12.82 5.38
N LEU A 242 18.62 13.41 6.59
CA LEU A 242 19.73 14.00 7.36
C LEU A 242 20.97 13.10 7.53
N PHE A 243 20.87 11.78 7.27
CA PHE A 243 21.94 10.81 7.50
C PHE A 243 22.38 10.04 6.23
N GLY A 244 22.06 10.54 5.03
CA GLY A 244 22.48 9.93 3.76
C GLY A 244 21.50 8.92 3.17
N GLU A 245 21.93 8.16 2.15
CA GLU A 245 21.08 7.16 1.50
C GLU A 245 20.94 5.89 2.36
N GLY A 246 19.71 5.44 2.59
CA GLY A 246 19.47 4.21 3.34
C GLY A 246 18.00 3.96 3.70
N THR A 247 17.75 2.76 4.24
CA THR A 247 16.48 2.40 4.88
C THR A 247 16.62 2.63 6.38
N TYR A 248 15.79 3.52 6.94
CA TYR A 248 15.80 3.83 8.36
C TYR A 248 14.86 2.91 9.12
N LEU A 249 15.41 2.25 10.13
CA LEU A 249 14.71 1.34 11.02
C LEU A 249 14.95 1.79 12.47
N THR A 250 14.02 1.46 13.36
CA THR A 250 14.12 1.76 14.79
C THR A 250 13.59 0.61 15.61
N SER A 251 14.22 0.29 16.75
CA SER A 251 13.65 -0.66 17.72
C SER A 251 12.52 -0.04 18.55
N ASP A 252 12.36 1.28 18.51
CA ASP A 252 11.32 2.01 19.24
C ASP A 252 10.10 2.28 18.35
N LEU A 253 8.98 1.60 18.66
CA LEU A 253 7.70 1.77 17.95
C LEU A 253 7.18 3.21 18.02
N SER A 254 7.42 3.93 19.12
CA SER A 254 6.95 5.31 19.28
C SER A 254 7.57 6.25 18.24
N LEU A 255 8.85 6.02 17.90
CA LEU A 255 9.53 6.76 16.84
C LEU A 255 9.00 6.38 15.46
N ALA A 256 8.74 5.09 15.20
CA ALA A 256 8.16 4.65 13.92
C ALA A 256 6.76 5.22 13.68
N LEU A 257 5.95 5.38 14.74
CA LEU A 257 4.61 5.95 14.64
C LEU A 257 4.61 7.41 14.18
N ILE A 258 5.65 8.20 14.50
CA ILE A 258 5.80 9.59 14.02
C ILE A 258 5.89 9.64 12.48
N TYR A 259 6.49 8.61 11.87
CA TYR A 259 6.60 8.48 10.42
C TYR A 259 5.40 7.77 9.77
N SER A 260 4.40 7.40 10.56
CA SER A 260 3.22 6.64 10.13
C SER A 260 1.94 7.43 10.36
N PRO A 261 1.75 8.59 9.71
CA PRO A 261 0.52 9.36 9.86
C PRO A 261 -0.66 8.58 9.28
N HIS A 262 -1.85 8.88 9.79
CA HIS A 262 -3.09 8.37 9.21
C HIS A 262 -3.24 8.83 7.75
N GLY A 263 -3.60 7.91 6.87
CA GLY A 263 -3.87 8.15 5.45
C GLY A 263 -5.21 7.56 5.03
N HIS A 264 -5.71 8.03 3.89
CA HIS A 264 -6.92 7.47 3.29
C HIS A 264 -6.61 6.10 2.66
N GLY A 265 -7.35 5.09 3.10
CA GLY A 265 -7.34 3.74 2.55
C GLY A 265 -8.46 3.56 1.53
N TRP A 266 -9.26 2.50 1.69
CA TRP A 266 -10.42 2.23 0.86
C TRP A 266 -11.71 2.57 1.61
N GLN A 267 -12.63 3.31 0.97
CA GLN A 267 -13.85 3.80 1.59
C GLN A 267 -14.77 2.68 2.12
N HIS A 268 -14.75 1.51 1.46
CA HIS A 268 -15.56 0.35 1.81
C HIS A 268 -14.78 -0.71 2.60
N SER A 269 -13.62 -0.35 3.14
CA SER A 269 -12.76 -1.24 3.93
C SER A 269 -13.44 -1.68 5.23
N LEU A 270 -13.34 -2.96 5.55
CA LEU A 270 -13.69 -3.53 6.86
C LEU A 270 -12.77 -3.05 7.98
N LEU A 271 -11.56 -2.61 7.64
CA LEU A 271 -10.59 -2.03 8.58
C LEU A 271 -10.90 -0.56 8.88
N GLY A 272 -11.76 0.08 8.09
CA GLY A 272 -12.09 1.50 8.16
C GLY A 272 -11.35 2.34 7.09
N PRO A 273 -11.88 3.52 6.74
CA PRO A 273 -11.40 4.30 5.60
C PRO A 273 -10.11 5.08 5.86
N ILE A 274 -9.66 5.16 7.12
CA ILE A 274 -8.48 5.92 7.54
C ILE A 274 -7.58 5.00 8.37
N LEU A 275 -6.39 4.72 7.86
CA LEU A 275 -5.45 3.78 8.45
C LEU A 275 -4.09 4.44 8.67
N SER A 276 -3.40 4.07 9.75
CA SER A 276 -1.95 4.20 9.89
C SER A 276 -1.34 2.80 9.87
N CYS A 277 -0.13 2.66 9.33
CA CYS A 277 0.52 1.36 9.18
C CYS A 277 2.02 1.48 9.51
N VAL A 278 2.54 0.50 10.25
CA VAL A 278 3.96 0.35 10.60
C VAL A 278 4.42 -1.04 10.16
N ALA A 279 5.54 -1.13 9.46
CA ALA A 279 6.16 -2.42 9.14
C ALA A 279 7.06 -2.89 10.29
N VAL A 280 7.06 -4.19 10.56
CA VAL A 280 8.06 -4.88 11.37
C VAL A 280 8.94 -5.68 10.42
N CYS A 281 10.22 -5.37 10.42
CA CYS A 281 11.20 -5.91 9.49
C CYS A 281 12.11 -6.92 10.19
N GLU A 282 12.36 -8.04 9.53
CA GLU A 282 13.46 -8.95 9.82
C GLU A 282 14.71 -8.47 9.11
N VAL A 283 15.78 -8.25 9.87
CA VAL A 283 17.04 -7.71 9.39
C VAL A 283 18.15 -8.69 9.73
N ILE A 284 18.90 -9.13 8.71
CA ILE A 284 20.10 -9.94 8.93
C ILE A 284 21.16 -9.06 9.58
N ASP A 285 21.73 -9.51 10.71
CA ASP A 285 22.83 -8.79 11.38
C ASP A 285 24.10 -8.85 10.51
N HIS A 286 24.29 -7.80 9.71
CA HIS A 286 25.38 -7.67 8.74
C HIS A 286 26.18 -6.39 9.01
N PRO A 287 27.52 -6.36 8.80
CA PRO A 287 28.32 -5.14 8.97
C PRO A 287 27.86 -3.95 8.13
N ASP A 288 27.17 -4.18 7.01
CA ASP A 288 26.59 -3.11 6.18
C ASP A 288 25.32 -2.48 6.79
N VAL A 289 24.72 -3.14 7.80
CA VAL A 289 23.60 -2.60 8.57
C VAL A 289 24.17 -1.73 9.68
N LYS A 290 24.11 -0.41 9.47
CA LYS A 290 24.56 0.57 10.47
C LYS A 290 23.56 0.68 11.62
N CYS A 291 23.75 -0.14 12.65
CA CYS A 291 22.98 -0.04 13.90
C CYS A 291 23.57 1.06 14.80
N GLN A 292 22.87 2.20 14.92
CA GLN A 292 23.16 3.16 16.01
C GLN A 292 22.50 2.66 17.30
N ILE A 293 23.14 1.72 17.98
CA ILE A 293 22.72 1.32 19.32
C ILE A 293 23.08 2.46 20.27
N LYS A 294 22.08 3.14 20.84
CA LYS A 294 22.32 3.97 22.04
C LYS A 294 22.74 3.02 23.15
N LYS A 295 24.05 2.90 23.40
CA LYS A 295 24.56 2.26 24.62
C LYS A 295 23.90 2.96 25.81
N LYS A 296 23.26 2.18 26.69
CA LYS A 296 22.74 2.67 27.97
C LYS A 296 23.87 3.41 28.70
N GLY A 297 23.67 4.70 28.98
CA GLY A 297 24.45 5.41 29.98
C GLY A 297 25.19 6.69 29.58
N GLN A 298 24.96 7.30 28.41
CA GLN A 298 25.50 8.64 28.15
C GLN A 298 24.46 9.57 27.53
N SER A 299 23.92 10.46 28.37
CA SER A 299 23.36 11.73 27.94
C SER A 299 24.52 12.60 27.46
N LEU A 300 24.54 12.99 26.18
CA LEU A 300 25.29 14.15 25.73
C LEU A 300 24.55 14.83 24.57
N THR A 301 24.23 16.10 24.83
CA THR A 301 23.71 17.10 23.90
C THR A 301 24.85 17.71 23.06
N MET A 302 24.48 18.25 21.89
CA MET A 302 25.20 19.21 21.01
C MET A 302 26.32 18.63 20.13
N LYS A 303 26.48 19.00 18.84
CA LYS A 303 25.96 20.11 18.02
C LYS A 303 25.38 19.61 16.71
#